data_AF-A0A8E2VM79-F1
#
_entry.id   AF-A0A8E2VM79-F1
#
_cell.length_a   1.000
_cell.length_b   1.000
_cell.length_c   1.000
_cell.angle_alpha   90.00
_cell.angle_beta   90.00
_cell.angle_gamma   90.00
#
_symmetry.space_group_name_H-M   'P 1'
#
loop_
_entity.id
_entity.type
_entity.pdbx_description
1 polymer ?
#
loop_
_entity_poly.entity_id
_entity_poly.type
_entity_poly.pdbx_seq_one_letter_code
_entity_poly.pdbx_strand_id
1 'polypeptide(L)'
;MANRFGDRYSPGTPGPETVAPPRHPFQGRRPARAAGRANAMFFAPLPLLPRAFFSDPAGLALTLGAFGVLILAAWLTREGLRAEDAWAARKVARRPALPRKILGSVLTGAGLLLAGIGGGDWLAPAIYAVLGTALHSFAFGLDPLSDKGMEGIDSFQRDRVARAIEEAEKHLATMSEAIRRAGDRGLDARVERFQAVVRDMFRTVEEDPRDLTAARRYLVVYLLGARDATVKFADLYARTRDASARRDYEALLGDLEDNFAARTRALIQDDRTDLDVEIEVLRDRLQREGIRPAPVAPISGENA
;
A
#
# COMPACT_ATOMS: atom_id res chain seq x y z
N MET A 1 -4.82 -53.48 33.34
CA MET A 1 -4.25 -53.10 34.64
C MET A 1 -2.75 -52.96 34.49
N ALA A 2 -2.20 -51.74 34.62
CA ALA A 2 -0.85 -51.45 35.12
C ALA A 2 -0.62 -49.92 35.06
N ASN A 3 -0.88 -49.24 36.18
CA ASN A 3 -0.36 -47.89 36.39
C ASN A 3 1.14 -48.00 36.70
N ARG A 4 1.97 -47.16 36.09
CA ARG A 4 3.31 -46.88 36.61
C ARG A 4 3.37 -45.41 37.01
N PHE A 5 3.31 -45.21 38.31
CA PHE A 5 3.64 -43.95 38.98
C PHE A 5 5.15 -43.72 38.84
N GLY A 6 5.54 -42.54 38.40
CA GLY A 6 6.92 -42.04 38.46
C GLY A 6 7.00 -41.00 39.56
N ASP A 7 7.64 -41.37 40.67
CA ASP A 7 7.79 -40.56 41.87
C ASP A 7 8.76 -39.38 41.69
N ARG A 8 8.58 -38.35 42.52
CA ARG A 8 9.28 -37.04 42.49
C ARG A 8 10.76 -37.08 42.92
N TYR A 9 11.39 -38.26 43.01
CA TYR A 9 12.76 -38.42 43.56
C TYR A 9 13.66 -39.44 42.83
N SER A 10 13.51 -39.63 41.51
CA SER A 10 14.48 -40.45 40.74
C SER A 10 15.73 -39.63 40.36
N PRO A 11 16.95 -40.05 40.73
CA PRO A 11 18.18 -39.34 40.41
C PRO A 11 18.58 -39.56 38.95
N GLY A 12 18.61 -38.46 38.19
CA GLY A 12 19.50 -38.18 37.06
C GLY A 12 19.68 -39.26 35.98
N THR A 13 18.70 -39.37 35.07
CA THR A 13 19.02 -39.73 33.68
C THR A 13 18.63 -38.53 32.82
N PRO A 14 19.55 -37.88 32.07
CA PRO A 14 19.16 -36.88 31.09
C PRO A 14 18.21 -37.57 30.12
N GLY A 15 16.96 -37.10 30.05
CA GLY A 15 16.03 -37.54 29.02
C GLY A 15 16.69 -37.31 27.66
N PRO A 16 16.45 -38.18 26.66
CA PRO A 16 17.02 -37.97 25.33
C PRO A 16 16.61 -36.56 24.89
N GLU A 17 17.61 -35.69 24.69
CA GLU A 17 17.39 -34.42 24.04
C GLU A 17 16.61 -34.73 22.77
N THR A 18 15.39 -34.19 22.68
CA THR A 18 14.62 -34.22 21.44
C THR A 18 15.37 -33.34 20.45
N VAL A 19 16.44 -33.89 19.88
CA VAL A 19 17.14 -33.32 18.74
C VAL A 19 16.08 -33.22 17.66
N ALA A 20 15.60 -32.00 17.43
CA ALA A 20 14.65 -31.73 16.37
C ALA A 20 15.23 -32.37 15.08
N PRO A 21 14.44 -33.17 14.33
CA PRO A 21 14.96 -33.85 13.16
C PRO A 21 15.65 -32.83 12.26
N PRO A 22 16.84 -33.14 11.72
CA PRO A 22 17.61 -32.17 10.93
C PRO A 22 16.70 -31.66 9.81
N ARG A 23 16.35 -30.37 9.88
CA ARG A 23 15.53 -29.72 8.86
C ARG A 23 16.25 -29.88 7.53
N HIS A 24 15.64 -30.62 6.61
CA HIS A 24 16.24 -30.89 5.32
C HIS A 24 16.58 -29.54 4.66
N PRO A 25 17.77 -29.33 4.08
CA PRO A 25 18.21 -28.02 3.56
C PRO A 25 17.32 -27.46 2.42
N PHE A 26 16.33 -28.23 1.98
CA PHE A 26 15.34 -27.89 0.97
C PHE A 26 13.89 -27.86 1.49
N GLN A 27 13.64 -28.04 2.79
CA GLN A 27 12.29 -27.90 3.35
C GLN A 27 11.76 -26.47 3.11
N GLY A 28 10.69 -26.35 2.33
CA GLY A 28 10.05 -25.07 1.98
C GLY A 28 10.66 -24.34 0.77
N ARG A 29 11.75 -24.82 0.17
CA ARG A 29 12.29 -24.24 -1.06
C ARG A 29 11.52 -24.76 -2.28
N ARG A 30 10.90 -23.85 -3.04
CA ARG A 30 10.36 -24.16 -4.36
C ARG A 30 11.48 -24.06 -5.40
N PRO A 31 11.56 -24.98 -6.38
CA PRO A 31 12.51 -24.86 -7.48
C PRO A 31 12.24 -23.57 -8.27
N ALA A 32 13.30 -22.83 -8.59
CA ALA A 32 13.20 -21.62 -9.39
C ALA A 32 12.63 -21.97 -10.77
N ARG A 33 11.44 -21.45 -11.07
CA ARG A 33 10.73 -21.78 -12.30
C ARG A 33 11.50 -21.10 -13.44
N ALA A 34 12.20 -21.88 -14.25
CA ALA A 34 12.95 -21.46 -15.45
C ALA A 34 14.42 -21.02 -15.29
N ALA A 35 15.10 -21.31 -14.17
CA ALA A 35 16.55 -21.02 -14.04
C ALA A 35 17.41 -21.68 -15.14
N GLY A 36 17.10 -22.91 -15.56
CA GLY A 36 17.84 -23.60 -16.63
C GLY A 36 17.64 -22.98 -18.02
N ARG A 37 16.41 -22.60 -18.36
CA ARG A 37 16.07 -22.02 -19.68
C ARG A 37 16.64 -20.61 -19.84
N ALA A 38 16.61 -19.81 -18.77
CA ALA A 38 17.22 -18.47 -18.78
C ALA A 38 18.75 -18.54 -18.91
N ASN A 39 19.40 -19.53 -18.26
CA ASN A 39 20.84 -19.72 -18.39
C ASN A 39 21.24 -20.16 -19.82
N ALA A 40 20.39 -20.90 -20.52
CA ALA A 40 20.65 -21.30 -21.92
C ALA A 40 20.77 -20.10 -22.87
N MET A 41 20.09 -18.98 -22.59
CA MET A 41 20.13 -17.77 -23.43
C MET A 41 21.51 -17.10 -23.49
N PHE A 42 22.38 -17.34 -22.50
CA PHE A 42 23.76 -16.83 -22.55
C PHE A 42 24.61 -17.55 -23.59
N PHE A 43 24.24 -18.77 -23.97
CA PHE A 43 24.98 -19.55 -24.97
C PHE A 43 24.50 -19.29 -26.40
N ALA A 44 23.24 -18.87 -26.56
CA ALA A 44 22.64 -18.59 -27.87
C ALA A 44 23.43 -17.60 -28.74
N PRO A 45 24.02 -16.50 -28.23
CA PRO A 45 24.75 -15.56 -29.07
C PRO A 45 26.22 -15.94 -29.32
N LEU A 46 26.77 -16.98 -28.67
CA LEU A 46 28.19 -17.36 -28.82
C LEU A 46 28.65 -17.62 -30.27
N PRO A 47 27.84 -18.23 -31.16
CA PRO A 47 28.21 -18.39 -32.56
C PRO A 47 28.45 -17.08 -33.33
N LEU A 48 27.99 -15.93 -32.81
CA LEU A 48 28.28 -14.62 -33.39
C LEU A 48 29.75 -14.22 -33.21
N LEU A 49 30.43 -14.74 -32.18
CA LEU A 49 31.81 -14.34 -31.87
C LEU A 49 32.78 -14.74 -32.99
N PRO A 50 32.86 -16.01 -33.45
CA PRO A 50 33.72 -16.36 -34.58
C PRO A 50 33.37 -15.55 -35.84
N ARG A 51 32.07 -15.37 -36.14
CA ARG A 51 31.60 -14.59 -37.30
C ARG A 51 32.12 -13.15 -37.26
N ALA A 52 32.14 -12.51 -36.09
CA ALA A 52 32.61 -11.13 -35.94
C ALA A 52 34.07 -10.97 -36.39
N PHE A 53 34.94 -11.94 -36.10
CA PHE A 53 36.36 -11.88 -36.45
C PHE A 53 36.67 -12.11 -37.94
N PHE A 54 35.71 -12.64 -38.71
CA PHE A 54 35.82 -12.82 -40.16
C PHE A 54 35.06 -11.74 -40.96
N SER A 55 34.57 -10.69 -40.29
CA SER A 55 33.83 -9.59 -40.92
C SER A 55 34.74 -8.38 -41.17
N ASP A 56 34.29 -7.47 -42.03
CA ASP A 56 34.87 -6.14 -42.18
C ASP A 56 34.69 -5.31 -40.88
N PRO A 57 35.38 -4.18 -40.69
CA PRO A 57 35.31 -3.42 -39.44
C PRO A 57 33.88 -3.01 -39.04
N ALA A 58 33.03 -2.65 -40.02
CA ALA A 58 31.64 -2.32 -39.76
C ALA A 58 30.83 -3.56 -39.33
N GLY A 59 30.98 -4.70 -40.02
CA GLY A 59 30.35 -5.95 -39.65
C GLY A 59 30.82 -6.49 -38.29
N LEU A 60 32.09 -6.29 -37.94
CA LEU A 60 32.63 -6.63 -36.62
C LEU A 60 31.94 -5.80 -35.52
N ALA A 61 31.84 -4.48 -35.69
CA ALA A 61 31.21 -3.60 -34.71
C ALA A 61 29.71 -3.95 -34.51
N LEU A 62 28.98 -4.19 -35.60
CA LEU A 62 27.56 -4.60 -35.54
C LEU A 62 27.38 -5.95 -34.87
N THR A 63 28.23 -6.93 -35.18
CA THR A 63 28.13 -8.30 -34.63
C THR A 63 28.46 -8.32 -33.13
N LEU A 64 29.47 -7.57 -32.69
CA LEU A 64 29.78 -7.43 -31.26
C LEU A 64 28.71 -6.63 -30.51
N GLY A 65 28.15 -5.59 -31.14
CA GLY A 65 27.00 -4.86 -30.59
C GLY A 65 25.78 -5.76 -30.39
N ALA A 66 25.44 -6.56 -31.42
CA ALA A 66 24.37 -7.55 -31.36
C ALA A 66 24.62 -8.58 -30.24
N PHE A 67 25.84 -9.10 -30.13
CA PHE A 67 26.23 -10.00 -29.04
C PHE A 67 26.00 -9.36 -27.67
N GLY A 68 26.48 -8.13 -27.46
CA GLY A 68 26.30 -7.40 -26.19
C GLY A 68 24.82 -7.20 -25.83
N VAL A 69 23.99 -6.82 -26.81
CA VAL A 69 22.54 -6.66 -26.63
C VAL A 69 21.87 -7.98 -26.25
N LEU A 70 22.23 -9.09 -26.89
CA LEU A 70 21.67 -10.42 -26.58
C LEU A 70 22.10 -10.92 -25.20
N ILE A 71 23.34 -10.65 -24.78
CA ILE A 71 23.80 -10.96 -23.41
C ILE A 71 23.03 -10.12 -22.38
N LEU A 72 22.82 -8.83 -22.64
CA LEU A 72 22.01 -7.96 -21.76
C LEU A 72 20.56 -8.45 -21.68
N ALA A 73 19.98 -8.89 -22.80
CA ALA A 73 18.65 -9.48 -22.86
C ALA A 73 18.54 -10.76 -21.98
N ALA A 74 19.54 -11.64 -22.06
CA ALA A 74 19.62 -12.85 -21.24
C ALA A 74 19.73 -12.53 -19.74
N TRP A 75 20.55 -11.53 -19.39
CA TRP A 75 20.71 -11.08 -18.01
C TRP A 75 19.42 -10.49 -17.43
N LEU A 76 18.76 -9.58 -18.16
CA LEU A 76 17.47 -9.01 -17.77
C LEU A 76 16.39 -10.08 -17.58
N THR A 77 16.34 -11.05 -18.50
CA THR A 77 15.36 -12.16 -18.42
C THR A 77 15.57 -13.01 -17.17
N ARG A 78 16.82 -13.37 -16.86
CA ARG A 78 17.17 -14.11 -15.64
C ARG A 78 16.79 -13.35 -14.38
N GLU A 79 17.05 -12.05 -14.34
CA GLU A 79 16.76 -11.20 -13.19
C GLU A 79 15.26 -10.86 -13.06
N GLY A 80 14.53 -10.85 -14.18
CA GLY A 80 13.07 -10.76 -14.22
C GLY A 80 12.40 -12.01 -13.65
N LEU A 81 12.86 -13.20 -14.03
CA LEU A 81 12.35 -14.47 -13.47
C LEU A 81 12.60 -14.59 -11.97
N ARG A 82 13.76 -14.14 -11.49
CA ARG A 82 14.05 -14.08 -10.04
C ARG A 82 13.11 -13.14 -9.30
N ALA A 83 12.84 -11.97 -9.88
CA ALA A 83 11.93 -11.00 -9.31
C ALA A 83 10.49 -11.55 -9.27
N GLU A 84 10.07 -12.25 -10.32
CA GLU A 84 8.77 -12.93 -10.38
C GLU A 84 8.66 -14.05 -9.34
N ASP A 85 9.68 -14.89 -9.19
CA ASP A 85 9.70 -15.95 -8.17
C ASP A 85 9.60 -15.35 -6.74
N ALA A 86 10.30 -14.24 -6.48
CA ALA A 86 10.24 -13.52 -5.21
C ALA A 86 8.85 -12.90 -4.95
N TRP A 87 8.21 -12.35 -6.00
CA TRP A 87 6.85 -11.83 -5.95
C TRP A 87 5.81 -12.94 -5.73
N ALA A 88 5.95 -14.07 -6.43
CA ALA A 88 5.06 -15.21 -6.35
C ALA A 88 5.11 -15.91 -4.98
N ALA A 89 6.28 -15.93 -4.35
CA ALA A 89 6.48 -16.52 -3.02
C ALA A 89 5.73 -15.79 -1.89
N ARG A 90 5.43 -14.50 -2.07
CA ARG A 90 4.76 -13.67 -1.05
C ARG A 90 3.25 -13.66 -1.26
N LYS A 91 2.48 -13.59 -0.16
CA LYS A 91 1.02 -13.38 -0.21
C LYS A 91 0.67 -11.92 -0.55
N VAL A 92 1.49 -10.99 -0.06
CA VAL A 92 1.37 -9.55 -0.27
C VAL A 92 2.72 -9.04 -0.82
N ALA A 93 2.71 -8.43 -2.00
CA ALA A 93 3.92 -7.90 -2.65
C ALA A 93 3.60 -6.83 -3.70
N ARG A 94 4.44 -5.79 -3.77
CA ARG A 94 4.41 -4.80 -4.86
C ARG A 94 5.01 -5.38 -6.14
N ARG A 95 4.52 -4.94 -7.29
CA ARG A 95 5.08 -5.29 -8.60
C ARG A 95 6.56 -4.88 -8.71
N PRO A 96 7.39 -5.61 -9.48
CA PRO A 96 8.75 -5.19 -9.77
C PRO A 96 8.79 -3.80 -10.44
N ALA A 97 9.78 -2.98 -10.07
CA ALA A 97 9.88 -1.59 -10.55
C ALA A 97 10.13 -1.47 -12.07
N LEU A 98 10.76 -2.49 -12.68
CA LEU A 98 11.03 -2.55 -14.12
C LEU A 98 10.53 -3.89 -14.68
N PRO A 99 9.84 -3.91 -15.82
CA PRO A 99 9.38 -5.14 -16.48
C PRO A 99 10.55 -5.78 -17.25
N ARG A 100 11.45 -6.45 -16.52
CA ARG A 100 12.74 -6.93 -17.04
C ARG A 100 12.59 -8.00 -18.11
N LYS A 101 11.59 -8.88 -18.07
CA LYS A 101 11.35 -9.90 -19.11
C LYS A 101 10.81 -9.28 -20.40
N ILE A 102 9.96 -8.26 -20.30
CA ILE A 102 9.51 -7.48 -21.47
C ILE A 102 10.68 -6.73 -22.11
N LEU A 103 11.50 -6.05 -21.30
CA LEU A 103 12.72 -5.42 -21.82
C LEU A 103 13.68 -6.44 -22.43
N GLY A 104 13.82 -7.60 -21.80
CA GLY A 104 14.57 -8.73 -22.34
C GLY A 104 14.06 -9.18 -23.70
N SER A 105 12.75 -9.31 -23.90
CA SER A 105 12.20 -9.72 -25.19
C SER A 105 12.43 -8.70 -26.29
N VAL A 106 12.24 -7.41 -26.00
CA VAL A 106 12.53 -6.32 -26.93
C VAL A 106 14.01 -6.28 -27.31
N LEU A 107 14.92 -6.45 -26.34
CA LEU A 107 16.36 -6.51 -26.59
C LEU A 107 16.76 -7.75 -27.38
N THR A 108 16.11 -8.89 -27.18
CA THR A 108 16.32 -10.08 -28.02
C THR A 108 15.99 -9.78 -29.49
N GLY A 109 14.86 -9.14 -29.75
CA GLY A 109 14.51 -8.69 -31.10
C GLY A 109 15.52 -7.71 -31.68
N ALA A 110 15.91 -6.69 -30.91
CA ALA A 110 16.90 -5.69 -31.33
C ALA A 110 18.28 -6.32 -31.61
N GLY A 111 18.72 -7.29 -30.81
CA GLY A 111 19.98 -8.00 -31.01
C GLY A 111 19.97 -8.83 -32.30
N LEU A 112 18.86 -9.51 -32.60
CA LEU A 112 18.71 -10.25 -33.86
C LEU A 112 18.65 -9.33 -35.08
N LEU A 113 17.97 -8.18 -34.96
CA LEU A 113 17.96 -7.15 -35.98
C LEU A 113 19.37 -6.67 -36.30
N LEU A 114 20.13 -6.29 -35.27
CA LEU A 114 21.51 -5.82 -35.39
C LEU A 114 22.44 -6.87 -36.01
N ALA A 115 22.24 -8.15 -35.66
CA ALA A 115 23.03 -9.24 -36.23
C ALA A 115 22.78 -9.46 -37.74
N GLY A 116 21.61 -9.04 -38.25
CA GLY A 116 21.18 -9.30 -39.63
C GLY A 116 21.38 -8.14 -40.61
N ILE A 117 21.50 -6.89 -40.15
CA ILE A 117 21.50 -5.69 -41.03
C ILE A 117 22.69 -5.62 -42.00
N GLY A 118 23.82 -6.29 -41.73
CA GLY A 118 25.02 -6.23 -42.57
C GLY A 118 24.90 -6.85 -43.97
N GLY A 119 23.77 -7.50 -44.31
CA GLY A 119 23.58 -8.23 -45.57
C GLY A 119 22.95 -7.44 -46.73
N GLY A 120 22.63 -6.15 -46.54
CA GLY A 120 22.03 -5.30 -47.58
C GLY A 120 20.51 -5.45 -47.77
N ASP A 121 19.90 -6.51 -47.24
CA ASP A 121 18.44 -6.67 -47.11
C ASP A 121 17.99 -6.37 -45.66
N TRP A 122 16.96 -5.54 -45.51
CA TRP A 122 16.40 -5.14 -44.22
C TRP A 122 15.19 -5.99 -43.80
N LEU A 123 14.54 -6.68 -44.75
CA LEU A 123 13.30 -7.39 -44.49
C LEU A 123 13.53 -8.63 -43.63
N ALA A 124 14.52 -9.47 -43.98
CA ALA A 124 14.83 -10.66 -43.19
C ALA A 124 15.23 -10.34 -41.73
N PRO A 125 16.13 -9.37 -41.46
CA PRO A 125 16.44 -8.94 -40.09
C PRO A 125 15.23 -8.39 -39.32
N ALA A 126 14.33 -7.65 -39.97
CA ALA A 126 13.10 -7.15 -39.36
C ALA A 126 12.16 -8.30 -38.95
N ILE A 127 12.02 -9.33 -39.80
CA ILE A 127 11.24 -10.54 -39.47
C ILE A 127 11.84 -11.24 -38.25
N TYR A 128 13.16 -11.42 -38.21
CA TYR A 128 13.83 -12.02 -37.04
C TYR A 128 13.67 -11.18 -35.76
N ALA A 129 13.63 -9.85 -35.87
CA ALA A 129 13.39 -8.98 -34.73
C ALA A 129 12.00 -9.21 -34.12
N VAL A 130 10.96 -9.25 -34.97
CA VAL A 130 9.58 -9.48 -34.54
C VAL A 130 9.42 -10.89 -33.98
N LEU A 131 9.90 -11.90 -34.70
CA LEU A 131 9.83 -13.30 -34.25
C LEU A 131 10.62 -13.51 -32.96
N GLY A 132 11.82 -12.95 -32.84
CA GLY A 132 12.63 -13.03 -31.63
C GLY A 132 11.93 -12.42 -30.41
N THR A 133 11.35 -11.22 -30.57
CA THR A 133 10.59 -10.56 -29.50
C THR A 133 9.38 -11.39 -29.08
N ALA A 134 8.61 -11.89 -30.05
CA ALA A 134 7.42 -12.69 -29.78
C ALA A 134 7.77 -14.02 -29.11
N LEU A 135 8.70 -14.80 -29.69
CA LEU A 135 9.12 -16.10 -29.18
C LEU A 135 9.75 -15.97 -27.79
N HIS A 136 10.56 -14.93 -27.54
CA HIS A 136 11.12 -14.68 -26.22
C HIS A 136 10.02 -14.37 -25.19
N SER A 137 9.06 -13.52 -25.55
CA SER A 137 7.91 -13.19 -24.69
C SER A 137 7.08 -14.45 -24.36
N PHE A 138 6.84 -15.32 -25.33
CA PHE A 138 6.13 -16.58 -25.11
C PHE A 138 6.94 -17.59 -24.28
N ALA A 139 8.26 -17.66 -24.47
CA ALA A 139 9.12 -18.61 -23.78
C ALA A 139 9.28 -18.31 -22.28
N PHE A 140 9.30 -17.02 -21.90
CA PHE A 140 9.58 -16.56 -20.53
C PHE A 140 8.39 -15.87 -19.85
N GLY A 141 7.31 -15.60 -20.58
CA GLY A 141 6.14 -14.88 -20.09
C GLY A 141 6.41 -13.41 -19.82
N LEU A 142 5.33 -12.66 -19.57
CA LEU A 142 5.38 -11.24 -19.23
C LEU A 142 5.65 -11.05 -17.72
N ASP A 143 6.27 -9.93 -17.35
CA ASP A 143 6.45 -9.56 -15.94
C ASP A 143 5.09 -9.30 -15.27
N PRO A 144 4.93 -9.57 -13.95
CA PRO A 144 3.75 -9.15 -13.21
C PRO A 144 3.66 -7.62 -13.18
N LEU A 145 2.59 -7.06 -13.75
CA LEU A 145 2.39 -5.61 -13.88
C LEU A 145 1.51 -5.00 -12.78
N SER A 146 0.98 -5.84 -11.88
CA SER A 146 0.05 -5.44 -10.81
C SER A 146 0.56 -5.88 -9.44
N ASP A 147 0.19 -5.10 -8.42
CA ASP A 147 0.45 -5.45 -7.03
C ASP A 147 -0.39 -6.67 -6.61
N LYS A 148 0.14 -7.48 -5.70
CA LYS A 148 -0.53 -8.69 -5.20
C LYS A 148 -0.94 -8.50 -3.76
N GLY A 149 -2.20 -8.76 -3.45
CA GLY A 149 -2.71 -8.77 -2.07
C GLY A 149 -2.62 -7.42 -1.35
N MET A 150 -2.42 -6.34 -2.10
CA MET A 150 -2.44 -4.95 -1.63
C MET A 150 -3.81 -4.28 -1.89
N GLU A 151 -4.68 -4.94 -2.66
CA GLU A 151 -6.06 -4.51 -2.88
C GLU A 151 -6.85 -4.69 -1.58
N GLY A 152 -7.42 -3.60 -1.05
CA GLY A 152 -8.37 -3.66 0.07
C GLY A 152 -7.93 -3.00 1.37
N ILE A 153 -6.65 -2.96 1.74
CA ILE A 153 -6.28 -2.55 3.11
C ILE A 153 -6.70 -1.08 3.38
N ASP A 154 -6.50 -0.19 2.41
CA ASP A 154 -6.87 1.22 2.51
C ASP A 154 -8.32 1.48 2.04
N SER A 155 -8.77 0.78 0.99
CA SER A 155 -10.13 0.99 0.44
C SER A 155 -11.23 0.47 1.37
N PHE A 156 -11.06 -0.65 2.09
CA PHE A 156 -12.06 -1.14 3.02
C PHE A 156 -12.26 -0.22 4.22
N GLN A 157 -11.20 0.46 4.68
CA GLN A 157 -11.30 1.43 5.76
C GLN A 157 -12.05 2.68 5.30
N ARG A 158 -11.66 3.24 4.14
CA ARG A 158 -12.37 4.38 3.52
C ARG A 158 -13.84 4.08 3.24
N ASP A 159 -14.16 2.91 2.68
CA ASP A 159 -15.55 2.50 2.44
C ASP A 159 -16.37 2.36 3.73
N ARG A 160 -15.72 2.00 4.85
CA ARG A 160 -16.39 1.91 6.14
C ARG A 160 -16.66 3.30 6.72
N VAL A 161 -15.69 4.22 6.61
CA VAL A 161 -15.84 5.62 7.01
C VAL A 161 -16.96 6.27 6.21
N ALA A 162 -16.90 6.17 4.87
CA ALA A 162 -17.89 6.76 3.98
C ALA A 162 -19.32 6.30 4.32
N ARG A 163 -19.53 5.00 4.55
CA ARG A 163 -20.85 4.47 4.96
C ARG A 163 -21.31 4.98 6.32
N ALA A 164 -20.40 5.11 7.28
CA ALA A 164 -20.75 5.63 8.60
C ALA A 164 -21.14 7.11 8.55
N ILE A 165 -20.43 7.91 7.75
CA ILE A 165 -20.72 9.33 7.55
C ILE A 165 -22.00 9.53 6.75
N GLU A 166 -22.25 8.72 5.72
CA GLU A 166 -23.50 8.76 4.96
C GLU A 166 -24.72 8.53 5.86
N GLU A 167 -24.66 7.55 6.76
CA GLU A 167 -25.74 7.28 7.71
C GLU A 167 -25.89 8.42 8.74
N ALA A 168 -24.78 8.99 9.18
CA ALA A 168 -24.76 10.12 10.09
C ALA A 168 -25.37 11.40 9.46
N GLU A 169 -25.06 11.70 8.19
CA GLU A 169 -25.67 12.81 7.44
C GLU A 169 -27.18 12.63 7.27
N LYS A 170 -27.69 11.39 7.09
CA LYS A 170 -29.15 11.13 7.07
C LYS A 170 -29.81 11.52 8.39
N HIS A 171 -29.15 11.28 9.52
CA HIS A 171 -29.64 11.74 10.82
C HIS A 171 -29.67 13.27 10.91
N LEU A 172 -28.62 13.97 10.45
CA LEU A 172 -28.59 15.44 10.41
C LEU A 172 -29.69 16.01 9.51
N ALA A 173 -29.91 15.43 8.33
CA ALA A 173 -30.97 15.84 7.42
C ALA A 173 -32.36 15.70 8.06
N THR A 174 -32.59 14.58 8.78
CA THR A 174 -33.84 14.35 9.53
C THR A 174 -34.03 15.38 10.65
N MET A 175 -32.95 15.78 11.34
CA MET A 175 -33.00 16.85 12.34
C MET A 175 -33.41 18.19 11.72
N SER A 176 -32.81 18.57 10.58
CA SER A 176 -33.18 19.79 9.84
C SER A 176 -34.64 19.77 9.39
N GLU A 177 -35.14 18.62 8.94
CA GLU A 177 -36.54 18.49 8.54
C GLU A 177 -37.49 18.62 9.73
N ALA A 178 -37.19 17.94 10.84
CA ALA A 178 -38.00 18.00 12.03
C ALA A 178 -38.04 19.42 12.63
N ILE A 179 -36.89 20.08 12.76
CA ILE A 179 -36.82 21.39 13.42
C ILE A 179 -37.55 22.48 12.61
N ARG A 180 -37.53 22.42 11.27
CA ARG A 180 -38.30 23.34 10.42
C ARG A 180 -39.81 23.29 10.72
N ARG A 181 -40.35 22.12 11.12
CA ARG A 181 -41.76 21.99 11.51
C ARG A 181 -42.10 22.72 12.82
N ALA A 182 -41.10 23.03 13.65
CA ALA A 182 -41.28 23.87 14.83
C ALA A 182 -41.52 25.35 14.48
N GLY A 183 -41.11 25.79 13.28
CA GLY A 183 -41.39 27.13 12.75
C GLY A 183 -40.72 28.27 13.52
N ASP A 184 -39.55 28.02 14.12
CA ASP A 184 -38.78 29.01 14.88
C ASP A 184 -37.38 29.14 14.28
N ARG A 185 -37.08 30.32 13.72
CA ARG A 185 -35.81 30.58 13.04
C ARG A 185 -34.59 30.46 13.96
N GLY A 186 -34.76 30.71 15.26
CA GLY A 186 -33.68 30.58 16.23
C GLY A 186 -33.31 29.12 16.45
N LEU A 187 -34.31 28.23 16.48
CA LEU A 187 -34.12 26.79 16.59
C LEU A 187 -33.52 26.18 15.32
N ASP A 188 -33.94 26.65 14.13
CA ASP A 188 -33.32 26.27 12.86
C ASP A 188 -31.81 26.59 12.89
N ALA A 189 -31.46 27.85 13.21
CA ALA A 189 -30.07 28.29 13.29
C ALA A 189 -29.27 27.55 14.38
N ARG A 190 -29.92 27.11 15.47
CA ARG A 190 -29.27 26.32 16.52
C ARG A 190 -28.90 24.93 16.03
N VAL A 191 -29.80 24.25 15.32
CA VAL A 191 -29.53 22.93 14.73
C VAL A 191 -28.47 23.03 13.63
N GLU A 192 -28.47 24.08 12.81
CA GLU A 192 -27.42 24.31 11.81
C GLU A 192 -26.04 24.45 12.43
N ARG A 193 -25.91 25.17 13.57
CA ARG A 193 -24.64 25.27 14.31
C ARG A 193 -24.16 23.92 14.82
N PHE A 194 -25.06 23.13 15.41
CA PHE A 194 -24.72 21.78 15.85
C PHE A 194 -24.24 20.91 14.68
N GLN A 195 -24.93 20.96 13.54
CA GLN A 195 -24.51 20.22 12.34
C GLN A 195 -23.14 20.63 11.82
N ALA A 196 -22.78 21.90 11.90
CA ALA A 196 -21.44 22.36 11.51
C ALA A 196 -20.36 21.69 12.37
N VAL A 197 -20.54 21.65 13.69
CA VAL A 197 -19.61 20.99 14.63
C VAL A 197 -19.49 19.48 14.33
N VAL A 198 -20.60 18.84 14.00
CA VAL A 198 -20.60 17.41 13.63
C VAL A 198 -19.88 17.18 12.29
N ARG A 199 -20.09 18.04 11.29
CA ARG A 199 -19.41 17.95 9.98
C ARG A 199 -17.91 18.18 10.08
N ASP A 200 -17.45 18.97 11.03
CA ASP A 200 -16.02 19.09 11.31
C ASP A 200 -15.44 17.75 11.80
N MET A 201 -16.16 17.01 12.66
CA MET A 201 -15.76 15.65 13.04
C MET A 201 -15.76 14.70 11.84
N PHE A 202 -16.77 14.77 10.96
CA PHE A 202 -16.81 13.93 9.75
C PHE A 202 -15.55 14.12 8.91
N ARG A 203 -15.16 15.38 8.68
CA ARG A 203 -13.94 15.72 7.93
C ARG A 203 -12.68 15.17 8.57
N THR A 204 -12.52 15.31 9.88
CA THR A 204 -11.36 14.74 10.60
C THR A 204 -11.29 13.21 10.42
N VAL A 205 -12.43 12.52 10.50
CA VAL A 205 -12.47 11.05 10.31
C VAL A 205 -12.29 10.63 8.83
N GLU A 206 -12.65 11.49 7.87
CA GLU A 206 -12.36 11.27 6.44
C GLU A 206 -10.87 11.45 6.14
N GLU A 207 -10.23 12.44 6.78
CA GLU A 207 -8.80 12.70 6.66
C GLU A 207 -7.97 11.53 7.23
N ASP A 208 -8.40 10.94 8.35
CA ASP A 208 -7.82 9.71 8.90
C ASP A 208 -8.85 8.59 9.16
N PRO A 209 -8.95 7.59 8.26
CA PRO A 209 -9.86 6.46 8.43
C PRO A 209 -9.63 5.59 9.68
N ARG A 210 -8.49 5.71 10.36
CA ARG A 210 -8.16 4.96 11.58
C ARG A 210 -8.98 5.47 12.78
N ASP A 211 -9.35 6.75 12.77
CA ASP A 211 -10.11 7.42 13.83
C ASP A 211 -11.56 6.98 13.94
N LEU A 212 -12.07 6.28 12.93
CA LEU A 212 -13.45 5.81 12.94
C LEU A 212 -13.79 5.00 14.19
N THR A 213 -12.86 4.17 14.68
CA THR A 213 -13.08 3.38 15.91
C THR A 213 -13.31 4.31 17.11
N ALA A 214 -12.53 5.38 17.19
CA ALA A 214 -12.57 6.37 18.25
C ALA A 214 -13.81 7.29 18.16
N ALA A 215 -14.29 7.57 16.94
CA ALA A 215 -15.46 8.42 16.67
C ALA A 215 -16.80 7.66 16.61
N ARG A 216 -16.79 6.33 16.43
CA ARG A 216 -17.98 5.52 16.16
C ARG A 216 -19.16 5.78 17.09
N ARG A 217 -18.90 5.92 18.40
CA ARG A 217 -19.97 6.17 19.40
C ARG A 217 -20.70 7.48 19.14
N TYR A 218 -19.99 8.51 18.70
CA TYR A 218 -20.54 9.82 18.39
C TYR A 218 -21.37 9.76 17.10
N LEU A 219 -20.79 9.20 16.03
CA LEU A 219 -21.44 9.09 14.72
C LEU A 219 -22.73 8.24 14.76
N VAL A 220 -22.74 7.17 15.56
CA VAL A 220 -23.86 6.22 15.57
C VAL A 220 -24.82 6.46 16.72
N VAL A 221 -24.34 6.49 17.97
CA VAL A 221 -25.22 6.48 19.15
C VAL A 221 -25.72 7.89 19.47
N TYR A 222 -24.81 8.87 19.49
CA TYR A 222 -25.18 10.23 19.89
C TYR A 222 -25.96 10.97 18.80
N LEU A 223 -25.60 10.81 17.53
CA LEU A 223 -26.41 11.40 16.45
C LEU A 223 -27.78 10.76 16.32
N LEU A 224 -27.90 9.45 16.51
CA LEU A 224 -29.20 8.79 16.53
C LEU A 224 -30.08 9.33 17.68
N GLY A 225 -29.50 9.46 18.88
CA GLY A 225 -30.18 10.04 20.04
C GLY A 225 -30.57 11.51 19.83
N ALA A 226 -29.68 12.31 19.25
CA ALA A 226 -29.94 13.71 18.92
C ALA A 226 -31.09 13.82 17.91
N ARG A 227 -31.09 12.99 16.86
CA ARG A 227 -32.19 12.90 15.88
C ARG A 227 -33.52 12.62 16.56
N ASP A 228 -33.59 11.59 17.38
CA ASP A 228 -34.83 11.19 18.05
C ASP A 228 -35.32 12.26 19.04
N ALA A 229 -34.40 12.94 19.74
CA ALA A 229 -34.73 14.05 20.61
C ALA A 229 -35.29 15.24 19.82
N THR A 230 -34.67 15.61 18.69
CA THR A 230 -35.14 16.70 17.82
C THR A 230 -36.54 16.43 17.27
N VAL A 231 -36.83 15.21 16.82
CA VAL A 231 -38.16 14.84 16.33
C VAL A 231 -39.21 15.00 17.42
N LYS A 232 -38.97 14.44 18.61
CA LYS A 232 -39.90 14.54 19.75
C LYS A 232 -40.09 15.99 20.21
N PHE A 233 -39.00 16.75 20.27
CA PHE A 233 -39.04 18.16 20.63
C PHE A 233 -39.86 18.98 19.63
N ALA A 234 -39.61 18.83 18.33
CA ALA A 234 -40.33 19.55 17.29
C ALA A 234 -41.84 19.26 17.33
N ASP A 235 -42.21 18.00 17.54
CA ASP A 235 -43.61 17.57 17.63
C ASP A 235 -44.34 18.15 18.86
N LEU A 236 -43.64 18.28 19.99
CA LEU A 236 -44.16 18.88 21.21
C LEU A 236 -44.29 20.40 21.04
N TYR A 237 -43.20 21.06 20.63
CA TYR A 237 -43.12 22.52 20.54
C TYR A 237 -44.07 23.09 19.50
N ALA A 238 -44.30 22.39 18.38
CA ALA A 238 -45.29 22.79 17.38
C ALA A 238 -46.72 22.88 17.94
N ARG A 239 -47.04 22.08 18.97
CA ARG A 239 -48.38 22.05 19.59
C ARG A 239 -48.51 22.97 20.78
N THR A 240 -47.50 23.02 21.65
CA THR A 240 -47.62 23.66 22.96
C THR A 240 -46.90 25.00 23.05
N ARG A 241 -45.91 25.25 22.16
CA ARG A 241 -44.98 26.39 22.25
C ARG A 241 -44.33 26.50 23.64
N ASP A 242 -44.06 25.36 24.28
CA ASP A 242 -43.49 25.29 25.63
C ASP A 242 -42.05 25.84 25.68
N ALA A 243 -41.88 26.95 26.40
CA ALA A 243 -40.58 27.60 26.59
C ALA A 243 -39.60 26.78 27.45
N SER A 244 -40.09 25.93 28.36
CA SER A 244 -39.21 25.04 29.13
C SER A 244 -38.61 23.97 28.24
N ALA A 245 -39.43 23.28 27.45
CA ALA A 245 -38.97 22.28 26.50
C ALA A 245 -37.95 22.84 25.49
N ARG A 246 -38.13 24.10 25.08
CA ARG A 246 -37.15 24.81 24.24
C ARG A 246 -35.80 24.94 24.93
N ARG A 247 -35.77 25.42 26.17
CA ARG A 247 -34.51 25.62 26.91
C ARG A 247 -33.79 24.30 27.13
N ASP A 248 -34.52 23.24 27.48
CA ASP A 248 -33.95 21.92 27.71
C ASP A 248 -33.35 21.33 26.43
N TYR A 249 -34.02 21.53 25.28
CA TYR A 249 -33.49 21.12 23.98
C TYR A 249 -32.27 21.93 23.54
N GLU A 250 -32.28 23.25 23.73
CA GLU A 250 -31.12 24.11 23.43
C GLU A 250 -29.91 23.75 24.30
N ALA A 251 -30.13 23.39 25.57
CA ALA A 251 -29.11 22.90 26.48
C ALA A 251 -28.54 21.54 26.02
N LEU A 252 -29.40 20.58 25.66
CA LEU A 252 -28.96 19.30 25.08
C LEU A 252 -28.08 19.50 23.85
N LEU A 253 -28.45 20.39 22.94
CA LEU A 253 -27.62 20.70 21.77
C LEU A 253 -26.29 21.32 22.17
N GLY A 254 -26.26 22.17 23.21
CA GLY A 254 -25.00 22.71 23.77
C GLY A 254 -24.08 21.62 24.30
N ASP A 255 -24.61 20.73 25.13
CA ASP A 255 -23.83 19.62 25.68
C ASP A 255 -23.28 18.72 24.57
N LEU A 256 -24.09 18.43 23.55
CA LEU A 256 -23.64 17.64 22.40
C LEU A 256 -22.56 18.38 21.61
N GLU A 257 -22.75 19.65 21.27
CA GLU A 257 -21.74 20.47 20.58
C GLU A 257 -20.38 20.41 21.30
N ASP A 258 -20.37 20.64 22.61
CA ASP A 258 -19.14 20.62 23.42
C ASP A 258 -18.46 19.25 23.40
N ASN A 259 -19.24 18.18 23.51
CA ASN A 259 -18.74 16.82 23.48
C ASN A 259 -18.17 16.43 22.11
N PHE A 260 -18.84 16.81 21.02
CA PHE A 260 -18.34 16.57 19.66
C PHE A 260 -17.07 17.38 19.41
N ALA A 261 -17.05 18.67 19.74
CA ALA A 261 -15.88 19.53 19.58
C ALA A 261 -14.68 19.06 20.43
N ALA A 262 -14.92 18.60 21.66
CA ALA A 262 -13.88 18.01 22.49
C ALA A 262 -13.32 16.72 21.88
N ARG A 263 -14.19 15.85 21.35
CA ARG A 263 -13.75 14.61 20.73
C ARG A 263 -12.96 14.85 19.44
N THR A 264 -13.40 15.76 18.58
CA THR A 264 -12.65 16.14 17.37
C THR A 264 -11.26 16.66 17.71
N ARG A 265 -11.14 17.51 18.74
CA ARG A 265 -9.83 18.00 19.21
C ARG A 265 -8.93 16.88 19.73
N ALA A 266 -9.49 15.88 20.41
CA ALA A 266 -8.72 14.75 20.91
C ALA A 266 -8.13 13.92 19.76
N LEU A 267 -8.90 13.67 18.68
CA LEU A 267 -8.41 12.96 17.49
C LEU A 267 -7.19 13.68 16.88
N ILE A 268 -7.29 15.00 16.69
CA ILE A 268 -6.20 15.83 16.16
C ILE A 268 -4.96 15.84 17.08
N GLN A 269 -5.14 15.69 18.39
CA GLN A 269 -4.03 15.63 19.35
C GLN A 269 -3.33 14.27 19.35
N ASP A 270 -4.10 13.19 19.22
CA ASP A 270 -3.56 11.84 19.10
C ASP A 270 -2.66 11.76 17.83
N ASP A 271 -3.11 12.33 16.70
CA ASP A 271 -2.31 12.41 15.46
C ASP A 271 -0.96 13.15 15.63
N ARG A 272 -0.96 14.24 16.40
CA ARG A 272 0.29 14.98 16.69
C ARG A 272 1.23 14.18 17.56
N THR A 273 0.68 13.45 18.53
CA THR A 273 1.46 12.60 19.42
C THR A 273 2.11 11.47 18.64
N ASP A 274 1.37 10.85 17.72
CA ASP A 274 1.90 9.82 16.81
C ASP A 274 3.05 10.36 15.95
N LEU A 275 2.89 11.57 15.38
CA LEU A 275 3.95 12.23 14.61
C LEU A 275 5.20 12.51 15.45
N ASP A 276 5.04 13.01 16.67
CA ASP A 276 6.15 13.32 17.57
C ASP A 276 6.94 12.05 17.93
N VAL A 277 6.23 10.94 18.19
CA VAL A 277 6.85 9.63 18.44
C VAL A 277 7.60 9.14 17.19
N GLU A 278 7.03 9.27 16.00
CA GLU A 278 7.72 8.88 14.76
C GLU A 278 8.98 9.71 14.50
N ILE A 279 8.93 11.03 14.77
CA ILE A 279 10.10 11.92 14.68
C ILE A 279 11.19 11.49 15.67
N GLU A 280 10.82 11.15 16.91
CA GLU A 280 11.77 10.67 17.92
C GLU A 280 12.42 9.35 17.49
N VAL A 281 11.62 8.39 17.03
CA VAL A 281 12.12 7.10 16.52
C VAL A 281 13.05 7.30 15.31
N LEU A 282 12.73 8.21 14.40
CA LEU A 282 13.59 8.54 13.26
C LEU A 282 14.91 9.18 13.70
N ARG A 283 14.87 10.12 14.66
CA ARG A 283 16.09 10.71 15.25
C ARG A 283 16.97 9.64 15.87
N ASP A 284 16.38 8.72 16.64
CA ASP A 284 17.07 7.59 17.26
C ASP A 284 17.75 6.68 16.23
N ARG A 285 17.05 6.37 15.12
CA ARG A 285 17.62 5.58 14.02
C ARG A 285 18.75 6.32 13.32
N LEU A 286 18.57 7.61 12.99
CA LEU A 286 19.60 8.44 12.35
C LEU A 286 20.86 8.54 13.22
N GLN A 287 20.70 8.66 14.55
CA GLN A 287 21.82 8.67 15.49
C GLN A 287 22.54 7.31 15.51
N ARG A 288 21.81 6.20 15.51
CA ARG A 288 22.39 4.83 15.48
C ARG A 288 23.09 4.52 14.15
N GLU A 289 22.58 5.05 13.04
CA GLU A 289 23.17 4.89 11.71
C GLU A 289 24.28 5.92 11.41
N GLY A 290 24.58 6.82 12.36
CA GLY A 290 25.67 7.79 12.25
C GLY A 290 25.44 8.91 11.23
N ILE A 291 24.21 9.06 10.72
CA ILE A 291 23.83 10.07 9.75
C ILE A 291 23.63 11.39 10.50
N ARG A 292 24.72 12.11 10.74
CA ARG A 292 24.66 13.49 11.22
C ARG A 292 24.36 14.39 10.02
N PRO A 293 23.39 15.31 10.09
CA PRO A 293 23.34 16.39 9.12
C PRO A 293 24.70 17.09 9.17
N ALA A 294 25.35 17.22 8.02
CA ALA A 294 26.62 17.94 7.92
C ALA A 294 26.41 19.33 8.56
N PRO A 295 27.28 19.76 9.48
CA PRO A 295 27.15 21.09 10.05
C PRO A 295 27.19 22.08 8.90
N VAL A 296 26.10 22.83 8.71
CA VAL A 296 26.10 24.00 7.82
C VAL A 296 27.16 24.93 8.39
N ALA A 297 28.32 24.95 7.75
CA ALA A 297 29.41 25.81 8.17
C ALA A 297 28.90 27.25 8.18
N PRO A 298 29.14 28.03 9.24
CA PRO A 298 28.85 29.45 9.20
C PRO A 298 29.67 30.05 8.06
N ILE A 299 28.96 30.63 7.09
CA ILE A 299 29.54 31.50 6.07
C ILE A 299 30.30 32.61 6.81
N SER A 300 31.62 32.41 6.89
CA SER A 300 32.57 33.35 7.46
C SER A 300 33.18 34.10 6.29
N GLY A 301 32.73 35.34 6.14
CA GLY A 301 33.11 36.31 5.12
C GLY A 301 31.91 37.25 4.97
N GLU A 302 31.96 38.53 5.33
CA GLU A 302 33.06 39.49 5.27
C GLU A 302 33.02 40.43 6.49
N ASN A 303 34.19 40.66 7.09
CA ASN A 303 34.53 41.98 7.60
C ASN A 303 35.47 42.61 6.56
N ALA A 304 34.98 43.64 5.88
CA ALA A 304 35.76 44.76 5.38
C ALA A 304 34.84 45.99 5.34
#